data_AF-A0A7X2NU12-F1
#
_entry.id   AF-A0A7X2NU12-F1
#
_cell.length_a   1.000
_cell.length_b   1.000
_cell.length_c   1.000
_cell.angle_alpha   90.00
_cell.angle_beta   90.00
_cell.angle_gamma   90.00
#
_symmetry.space_group_name_H-M   'P 1'
#
loop_
_entity.id
_entity.type
_entity.pdbx_description
1 polymer ?
#
loop_
_entity_poly.entity_id
_entity_poly.type
_entity_poly.pdbx_seq_one_letter_code
_entity_poly.pdbx_strand_id
1 'polypeptide(L)'
;MSKKKLNIAAGIIVAGIASVATVAAIADQREQRRAKAVAERNGVKIRKPSSIYEQYVKRPLDAVLSTGATVVLSPVLGITALTVKKKLGSPVLFTQERPGQIDSATGKEKIFKLYKFRTMTDERDEDGNLLPDEVRLTKFGAWLRSTSLDELPELFNIIKGDMAVIGPRPQLVRDMVFMTDEQRQRHSVRPGLSGLAQVRGRNAISWEGKLSTDLEYIKKITFTGDAKIVGETISKVFAKEGITEEGQATALDFGDELLKEGKVDQDTYDEKQAEAKEILKEKVQDCVPGLVSVIMPSYNTAPYIAKSIESVLRQTYRNLELIIVDDCSTDNTDEVVESFSDPRIHYFHNEKNSGAAVSRNKALREAKGQWIAFLDSDDLWVPEKLERQIAFMEKNGYKFSYTGYQEIDGNGHETGAKISGPKKITHRGMVDYCWPGCLTVMYDSSVVGLIQIPDIKKNNDYAMWLEVSKKADCYFLPEFLAKYRRGRSGSVSTHSIKTMIGWHYKLWHEAEGENAIQSLWNTGKNMVCGLYKKNRYVIS
;
A
#
# COMPACT_ATOMS: atom_id res chain seq x y z
N MET A 1 2.01 49.57 1.38
CA MET A 1 0.76 48.75 1.44
C MET A 1 0.11 48.94 2.80
N SER A 2 -1.11 49.48 2.85
CA SER A 2 -1.79 49.91 4.10
C SER A 2 -2.16 48.75 5.03
N LYS A 3 -1.99 48.93 6.35
CA LYS A 3 -2.35 48.00 7.45
C LYS A 3 -3.77 47.41 7.32
N LYS A 4 -4.69 48.11 6.63
CA LYS A 4 -6.04 47.60 6.31
C LYS A 4 -6.03 46.35 5.41
N LYS A 5 -5.15 46.28 4.41
CA LYS A 5 -5.07 45.10 3.51
C LYS A 5 -4.48 43.88 4.21
N LEU A 6 -3.57 44.08 5.16
CA LEU A 6 -2.98 43.00 5.96
C LEU A 6 -3.99 42.40 6.95
N ASN A 7 -4.81 43.24 7.59
CA ASN A 7 -5.86 42.76 8.51
C ASN A 7 -7.02 42.09 7.77
N ILE A 8 -7.37 42.53 6.56
CA ILE A 8 -8.39 41.87 5.72
C ILE A 8 -7.85 40.53 5.20
N ALA A 9 -6.59 40.45 4.78
CA ALA A 9 -5.96 39.19 4.37
C ALA A 9 -5.85 38.21 5.55
N ALA A 10 -5.46 38.66 6.74
CA ALA A 10 -5.45 37.83 7.95
C ALA A 10 -6.85 37.35 8.35
N GLY A 11 -7.87 38.21 8.25
CA GLY A 11 -9.27 37.84 8.52
C GLY A 11 -9.83 36.82 7.53
N ILE A 12 -9.48 36.92 6.24
CA ILE A 12 -9.89 35.97 5.20
C ILE A 12 -9.17 34.62 5.37
N ILE A 13 -7.89 34.62 5.75
CA ILE A 13 -7.13 33.39 6.03
C ILE A 13 -7.69 32.68 7.28
N VAL A 14 -7.99 33.40 8.36
CA VAL A 14 -8.57 32.82 9.58
C VAL A 14 -9.98 32.28 9.33
N ALA A 15 -10.82 32.98 8.55
CA ALA A 15 -12.15 32.50 8.16
C ALA A 15 -12.09 31.30 7.20
N GLY A 16 -11.11 31.26 6.29
CA GLY A 16 -10.85 30.12 5.39
C GLY A 16 -10.39 28.87 6.14
N ILE A 17 -9.51 29.02 7.13
CA ILE A 17 -9.05 27.91 7.99
C ILE A 17 -10.20 27.41 8.88
N ALA A 18 -11.00 28.30 9.47
CA ALA A 18 -12.14 27.94 10.29
C ALA A 18 -13.23 27.20 9.50
N SER A 19 -13.50 27.61 8.26
CA SER A 19 -14.49 26.95 7.40
C SER A 19 -14.04 25.57 6.91
N VAL A 20 -12.77 25.40 6.53
CA VAL A 20 -12.20 24.09 6.17
C VAL A 20 -12.17 23.15 7.37
N ALA A 21 -11.77 23.63 8.56
CA ALA A 21 -11.78 22.82 9.79
C ALA A 21 -13.21 22.41 10.20
N THR A 22 -14.20 23.29 10.02
CA THR A 22 -15.61 22.98 10.31
C THR A 22 -16.17 21.97 9.31
N VAL A 23 -15.86 22.09 8.03
CA VAL A 23 -16.27 21.13 7.00
C VAL A 23 -15.61 19.76 7.22
N ALA A 24 -14.32 19.73 7.56
CA ALA A 24 -13.61 18.50 7.92
C ALA A 24 -14.20 17.85 9.18
N ALA A 25 -14.55 18.65 10.20
CA ALA A 25 -15.21 18.16 11.41
C ALA A 25 -16.62 17.59 11.11
N ILE A 26 -17.39 18.22 10.20
CA ILE A 26 -18.71 17.73 9.78
C ILE A 26 -18.59 16.45 8.94
N ALA A 27 -17.59 16.36 8.06
CA ALA A 27 -17.31 15.15 7.28
C ALA A 27 -16.90 13.98 8.19
N ASP A 28 -15.98 14.21 9.12
CA ASP A 28 -15.57 13.26 10.16
C ASP A 28 -16.77 12.82 11.02
N GLN A 29 -17.68 13.75 11.37
CA GLN A 29 -18.92 13.42 12.09
C GLN A 29 -19.89 12.53 11.28
N ARG A 30 -20.04 12.76 9.97
CA ARG A 30 -20.90 11.93 9.11
C ARG A 30 -20.31 10.53 8.94
N GLU A 31 -19.00 10.45 8.78
CA GLU A 31 -18.25 9.20 8.72
C GLU A 31 -18.38 8.41 10.02
N GLN A 32 -18.19 9.06 11.18
CA GLN A 32 -18.39 8.45 12.50
C GLN A 32 -19.82 7.96 12.73
N ARG A 33 -20.85 8.70 12.29
CA ARG A 33 -22.26 8.27 12.43
C ARG A 33 -22.57 7.06 11.55
N ARG A 34 -22.08 7.05 10.31
CA ARG A 34 -22.26 5.92 9.38
C ARG A 34 -21.52 4.68 9.89
N ALA A 35 -20.31 4.87 10.36
CA ALA A 35 -19.48 3.81 10.90
C ALA A 35 -20.08 3.25 12.21
N LYS A 36 -20.64 4.09 13.08
CA LYS A 36 -21.38 3.63 14.27
C LYS A 36 -22.57 2.72 13.93
N ALA A 37 -23.34 3.06 12.89
CA ALA A 37 -24.46 2.24 12.43
C ALA A 37 -24.01 0.88 11.84
N VAL A 38 -22.81 0.81 11.26
CA VAL A 38 -22.21 -0.43 10.73
C VAL A 38 -21.61 -1.29 11.86
N ALA A 39 -20.91 -0.68 12.82
CA ALA A 39 -20.37 -1.36 14.00
C ALA A 39 -21.47 -2.02 14.85
N GLU A 40 -22.58 -1.32 15.08
CA GLU A 40 -23.75 -1.86 15.82
C GLU A 40 -24.39 -3.04 15.08
N ARG A 41 -24.34 -3.05 13.74
CA ARG A 41 -24.85 -4.15 12.90
C ARG A 41 -23.92 -5.37 12.87
N ASN A 42 -22.61 -5.17 13.06
CA ASN A 42 -21.59 -6.23 13.07
C ASN A 42 -21.29 -6.77 14.48
N GLY A 43 -22.05 -6.37 15.51
CA GLY A 43 -21.88 -6.88 16.88
C GLY A 43 -20.62 -6.39 17.60
N VAL A 44 -19.95 -5.34 17.09
CA VAL A 44 -18.70 -4.82 17.66
C VAL A 44 -19.04 -3.94 18.86
N LYS A 45 -18.66 -4.37 20.07
CA LYS A 45 -18.80 -3.58 21.30
C LYS A 45 -17.76 -2.46 21.34
N ILE A 46 -18.03 -1.36 20.63
CA ILE A 46 -17.19 -0.16 20.69
C ILE A 46 -17.63 0.70 21.88
N ARG A 47 -16.67 1.03 22.75
CA ARG A 47 -16.86 1.96 23.86
C ARG A 47 -17.44 3.30 23.36
N LYS A 48 -18.48 3.80 24.04
CA LYS A 48 -18.99 5.15 23.82
C LYS A 48 -18.05 6.20 24.44
N PRO A 49 -17.78 7.34 23.79
CA PRO A 49 -16.99 8.42 24.36
C PRO A 49 -17.51 8.81 25.74
N SER A 50 -16.59 9.01 26.67
CA SER A 50 -16.90 9.31 28.08
C SER A 50 -17.25 10.78 28.31
N SER A 51 -16.86 11.68 27.39
CA SER A 51 -17.05 13.13 27.55
C SER A 51 -17.16 13.88 26.22
N ILE A 52 -17.75 15.09 26.27
CA ILE A 52 -17.78 16.05 25.15
C ILE A 52 -16.36 16.43 24.71
N TYR A 53 -15.43 16.51 25.69
CA TYR A 53 -14.03 16.79 25.42
C TYR A 53 -13.42 15.73 24.50
N GLU A 54 -13.59 14.45 24.85
CA GLU A 54 -13.08 13.34 24.07
C GLU A 54 -13.67 13.30 22.66
N GLN A 55 -14.98 13.53 22.55
CA GLN A 55 -15.70 13.43 21.30
C GLN A 55 -15.40 14.58 20.32
N TYR A 56 -15.27 15.81 20.81
CA TYR A 56 -15.27 17.00 19.95
C TYR A 56 -14.03 17.90 20.09
N VAL A 57 -13.39 17.93 21.25
CA VAL A 57 -12.35 18.93 21.57
C VAL A 57 -10.95 18.33 21.44
N LYS A 58 -10.77 17.08 21.86
CA LYS A 58 -9.46 16.43 21.96
C LYS A 58 -8.73 16.39 20.62
N ARG A 59 -9.39 15.94 19.55
CA ARG A 59 -8.75 15.80 18.22
C ARG A 59 -8.29 17.14 17.61
N PRO A 60 -9.12 18.20 17.55
CA PRO A 60 -8.67 19.52 17.11
C PRO A 60 -7.53 20.07 17.98
N LEU A 61 -7.61 19.89 19.30
CA LEU A 61 -6.57 20.33 20.22
C LEU A 61 -5.24 19.61 19.96
N ASP A 62 -5.27 18.29 19.81
CA ASP A 62 -4.09 17.47 19.50
C ASP A 62 -3.43 17.93 18.19
N ALA A 63 -4.22 18.22 17.15
CA ALA A 63 -3.71 18.71 15.87
C ALA A 63 -2.98 20.07 16.03
N VAL A 64 -3.62 21.03 16.72
CA VAL A 64 -3.07 22.37 16.95
C VAL A 64 -1.79 22.31 17.79
N LEU A 65 -1.80 21.55 18.89
CA LEU A 65 -0.64 21.39 19.76
C LEU A 65 0.52 20.73 19.03
N SER A 66 0.27 19.65 18.29
CA SER A 66 1.33 18.97 17.53
C SER A 66 1.85 19.82 16.38
N THR A 67 1.01 20.55 15.64
CA THR A 67 1.49 21.49 14.62
C THR A 67 2.35 22.61 15.23
N GLY A 68 1.90 23.20 16.34
CA GLY A 68 2.69 24.21 17.06
C GLY A 68 4.03 23.65 17.55
N ALA A 69 4.02 22.47 18.15
CA ALA A 69 5.23 21.78 18.59
C ALA A 69 6.18 21.47 17.42
N THR A 70 5.67 21.00 16.28
CA THR A 70 6.48 20.74 15.09
C THR A 70 7.16 22.01 14.57
N VAL A 71 6.47 23.15 14.56
CA VAL A 71 7.07 24.44 14.14
C VAL A 71 8.18 24.85 15.10
N VAL A 72 7.92 24.84 16.41
CA VAL A 72 8.89 25.23 17.44
C VAL A 72 10.10 24.29 17.47
N LEU A 73 9.87 22.98 17.34
CA LEU A 73 10.90 21.96 17.35
C LEU A 73 11.52 21.69 15.97
N SER A 74 11.11 22.43 14.92
CA SER A 74 11.63 22.23 13.56
C SER A 74 13.16 22.36 13.46
N PRO A 75 13.86 23.25 14.20
CA PRO A 75 15.32 23.26 14.19
C PRO A 75 15.92 21.99 14.80
N VAL A 76 15.33 21.49 15.90
CA VAL A 76 15.76 20.26 16.56
C VAL A 76 15.51 19.04 15.68
N LEU A 77 14.34 18.95 15.04
CA LEU A 77 14.02 17.91 14.06
C LEU A 77 15.03 17.91 12.91
N GLY A 78 15.36 19.08 12.36
CA GLY A 78 16.33 19.21 11.27
C GLY A 78 17.75 18.81 11.67
N ILE A 79 18.24 19.28 12.82
CA ILE A 79 19.57 18.93 13.34
C ILE A 79 19.66 17.43 13.64
N THR A 80 18.64 16.86 14.27
CA THR A 80 18.56 15.42 14.54
C THR A 80 18.54 14.62 13.25
N ALA A 81 17.73 15.01 12.26
CA ALA A 81 17.67 14.37 10.95
C ALA A 81 19.03 14.37 10.24
N LEU A 82 19.74 15.50 10.24
CA LEU A 82 21.10 15.60 9.68
C LEU A 82 22.11 14.73 10.43
N THR A 83 22.02 14.70 11.76
CA THR A 83 22.92 13.89 12.61
C THR A 83 22.69 12.39 12.39
N VAL A 84 21.43 11.97 12.32
CA VAL A 84 21.05 10.58 11.97
C VAL A 84 21.54 10.24 10.57
N LYS A 85 21.32 11.12 9.58
CA LYS A 85 21.83 10.91 8.21
C LYS A 85 23.34 10.74 8.17
N LYS A 86 24.08 11.55 8.94
CA LYS A 86 25.55 11.51 8.97
C LYS A 86 26.09 10.27 9.69
N LYS A 87 25.45 9.82 10.77
CA LYS A 87 25.96 8.73 11.62
C LYS A 87 25.43 7.35 11.24
N LEU A 88 24.19 7.27 10.76
CA LEU A 88 23.51 6.01 10.44
C LEU A 88 23.18 5.87 8.95
N GLY A 89 23.23 6.96 8.16
CA GLY A 89 22.95 6.92 6.72
C GLY A 89 21.48 7.15 6.38
N SER A 90 21.06 6.67 5.22
CA SER A 90 19.67 6.74 4.76
C SER A 90 19.05 5.33 4.79
N PRO A 91 17.76 5.19 5.16
CA PRO A 91 16.79 6.23 5.45
C PRO A 91 16.97 6.87 6.85
N VAL A 92 16.64 8.16 6.96
CA VAL A 92 16.70 8.92 8.22
C VAL A 92 15.55 8.57 9.16
N LEU A 93 14.37 8.37 8.59
CA LEU A 93 13.18 7.93 9.31
C LEU A 93 13.06 6.41 9.22
N PHE A 94 12.78 5.80 10.37
CA PHE A 94 12.33 4.43 10.48
C PHE A 94 10.80 4.43 10.61
N THR A 95 10.15 3.56 9.86
CA THR A 95 8.69 3.39 9.92
C THR A 95 8.34 1.99 10.37
N GLN A 96 7.37 1.86 11.26
CA GLN A 96 6.89 0.57 11.72
C GLN A 96 5.37 0.55 11.78
N GLU A 97 4.77 -0.56 11.35
CA GLU A 97 3.32 -0.73 11.42
C GLU A 97 2.87 -0.95 12.87
N ARG A 98 1.79 -0.27 13.24
CA ARG A 98 1.19 -0.26 14.57
C ARG A 98 -0.33 -0.30 14.48
N PRO A 99 -1.03 -1.01 15.39
CA PRO A 99 -2.47 -0.93 15.49
C PRO A 99 -2.85 0.45 16.04
N GLY A 100 -3.75 1.11 15.33
CA GLY A 100 -4.36 2.37 15.71
C GLY A 100 -5.75 2.16 16.30
N GLN A 101 -6.57 3.20 16.23
CA GLN A 101 -7.96 3.13 16.67
C GLN A 101 -8.75 2.12 15.81
N ILE A 102 -9.68 1.39 16.44
CA ILE A 102 -10.64 0.52 15.76
C ILE A 102 -11.45 1.34 14.76
N ASP A 103 -11.41 0.92 13.51
CA ASP A 103 -12.22 1.48 12.45
C ASP A 103 -13.67 1.04 12.67
N SER A 104 -14.55 2.02 12.85
CA SER A 104 -15.95 1.77 13.10
C SER A 104 -16.68 1.16 11.88
N ALA A 105 -16.15 1.28 10.67
CA ALA A 105 -16.73 0.68 9.47
C ALA A 105 -16.42 -0.81 9.35
N THR A 106 -15.22 -1.23 9.75
CA THR A 106 -14.77 -2.64 9.62
C THR A 106 -14.87 -3.41 10.92
N GLY A 107 -14.87 -2.72 12.07
CA GLY A 107 -14.77 -3.33 13.38
C GLY A 107 -13.37 -3.81 13.76
N LYS A 108 -12.36 -3.55 12.92
CA LYS A 108 -10.96 -3.98 13.12
C LYS A 108 -10.04 -2.78 13.40
N GLU A 109 -8.88 -3.02 14.00
CA GLU A 109 -7.87 -2.01 14.24
C GLU A 109 -7.33 -1.40 12.94
N LYS A 110 -7.32 -0.08 12.84
CA LYS A 110 -6.69 0.61 11.71
C LYS A 110 -5.18 0.60 11.89
N ILE A 111 -4.47 -0.26 11.16
CA ILE A 111 -3.01 -0.28 11.18
C ILE A 111 -2.46 1.01 10.56
N PHE A 112 -1.42 1.61 11.14
CA PHE A 112 -0.77 2.83 10.64
C PHE A 112 0.76 2.75 10.75
N LYS A 113 1.47 3.56 9.93
CA LYS A 113 2.92 3.69 9.96
C LYS A 113 3.33 4.69 11.03
N LEU A 114 3.94 4.20 12.11
CA LEU A 114 4.56 5.04 13.14
C LEU A 114 5.89 5.58 12.63
N TYR A 115 6.10 6.90 12.69
CA TYR A 115 7.35 7.53 12.28
C TYR A 115 8.30 7.71 13.48
N LYS A 116 9.53 7.23 13.35
CA LYS A 116 10.62 7.49 14.30
C LYS A 116 11.90 7.88 13.58
N PHE A 117 12.83 8.53 14.25
CA PHE A 117 14.20 8.57 13.74
C PHE A 117 14.83 7.19 13.87
N ARG A 118 15.63 6.82 12.88
CA ARG A 118 16.39 5.59 12.92
C ARG A 118 17.45 5.65 14.04
N THR A 119 17.48 4.63 14.89
CA THR A 119 18.43 4.52 16.01
C THR A 119 19.40 3.34 15.87
N MET A 120 19.16 2.43 14.92
CA MET A 120 19.91 1.18 14.75
C MET A 120 20.61 1.14 13.38
N THR A 121 21.68 0.34 13.26
CA THR A 121 22.35 0.06 11.99
C THR A 121 21.52 -0.91 11.13
N ASP A 122 21.85 -1.02 9.84
CA ASP A 122 21.25 -2.00 8.91
C ASP A 122 22.19 -3.20 8.69
N GLU A 123 23.08 -3.46 9.64
CA GLU A 123 24.05 -4.56 9.54
C GLU A 123 23.32 -5.91 9.54
N ARG A 124 23.81 -6.80 8.67
CA ARG A 124 23.25 -8.11 8.42
C ARG A 124 24.31 -9.18 8.64
N ASP A 125 23.86 -10.38 8.99
CA ASP A 125 24.70 -11.58 9.00
C ASP A 125 25.00 -12.09 7.57
N GLU A 126 25.76 -13.18 7.50
CA GLU A 126 26.18 -13.82 6.24
C GLU A 126 25.00 -14.37 5.42
N ASP A 127 23.88 -14.68 6.09
CA ASP A 127 22.63 -15.14 5.47
C ASP A 127 21.74 -13.98 4.99
N GLY A 128 22.17 -12.74 5.23
CA GLY A 128 21.44 -11.54 4.85
C GLY A 128 20.31 -11.16 5.81
N ASN A 129 20.21 -11.76 6.99
CA ASN A 129 19.28 -11.36 8.04
C ASN A 129 19.85 -10.20 8.86
N LEU A 130 18.99 -9.33 9.40
CA LEU A 130 19.45 -8.25 10.27
C LEU A 130 20.06 -8.84 11.55
N LEU A 131 21.21 -8.30 11.98
CA LEU A 131 21.82 -8.68 13.24
C LEU A 131 20.87 -8.40 14.43
N PRO A 132 21.09 -9.03 15.59
CA PRO A 132 20.32 -8.73 16.80
C PRO A 132 20.35 -7.25 17.19
N ASP A 133 19.27 -6.76 17.78
CA ASP A 133 19.11 -5.35 18.17
C ASP A 133 20.23 -4.86 19.11
N GLU A 134 20.74 -5.73 19.98
CA GLU A 134 21.87 -5.45 20.88
C GLU A 134 23.15 -5.09 20.13
N VAL A 135 23.39 -5.72 18.98
CA VAL A 135 24.56 -5.48 18.13
C VAL A 135 24.36 -4.22 17.29
N ARG A 136 23.13 -4.00 16.81
CA ARG A 136 22.80 -2.88 15.92
C ARG A 136 22.61 -1.55 16.64
N LEU A 137 22.44 -1.56 17.96
CA LEU A 137 22.23 -0.36 18.76
C LEU A 137 23.56 0.34 19.06
N THR A 138 23.88 1.37 18.27
CA THR A 138 25.07 2.20 18.50
C THR A 138 24.94 3.06 19.77
N LYS A 139 26.07 3.52 20.32
CA LYS A 139 26.09 4.52 21.41
C LYS A 139 25.28 5.78 21.09
N PHE A 140 25.32 6.21 19.82
CA PHE A 140 24.50 7.34 19.36
C PHE A 140 23.01 7.00 19.35
N GLY A 141 22.64 5.81 18.87
CA GLY A 141 21.26 5.32 18.91
C GLY A 141 20.70 5.21 20.31
N ALA A 142 21.48 4.65 21.24
CA ALA A 142 21.13 4.56 22.66
C ALA A 142 20.93 5.95 23.28
N TRP A 143 21.80 6.92 22.95
CA TRP A 143 21.63 8.31 23.36
C TRP A 143 20.37 8.97 22.76
N LEU A 144 20.04 8.68 21.49
CA LEU A 144 18.85 9.22 20.85
C LEU A 144 17.57 8.70 21.52
N ARG A 145 17.53 7.41 21.86
CA ARG A 145 16.43 6.78 22.61
C ARG A 145 16.31 7.34 24.03
N SER A 146 17.44 7.51 24.74
CA SER A 146 17.42 7.99 26.13
C SER A 146 16.98 9.45 26.26
N THR A 147 17.13 10.24 25.20
CA THR A 147 16.62 11.61 25.11
C THR A 147 15.21 11.70 24.52
N SER A 148 14.63 10.57 24.09
CA SER A 148 13.34 10.48 23.38
C SER A 148 13.25 11.35 22.12
N LEU A 149 14.40 11.78 21.58
CA LEU A 149 14.45 12.57 20.36
C LEU A 149 14.03 11.74 19.15
N ASP A 150 14.17 10.42 19.22
CA ASP A 150 13.76 9.48 18.17
C ASP A 150 12.24 9.41 17.98
N GLU A 151 11.45 9.73 19.00
CA GLU A 151 9.98 9.74 18.95
C GLU A 151 9.39 11.05 18.43
N LEU A 152 10.20 12.12 18.24
CA LEU A 152 9.69 13.41 17.75
C LEU A 152 8.95 13.35 16.39
N PRO A 153 9.33 12.51 15.41
CA PRO A 153 8.58 12.37 14.17
C PRO A 153 7.13 11.86 14.36
N GLU A 154 6.79 11.27 15.51
CA GLU A 154 5.42 10.86 15.82
C GLU A 154 4.45 12.06 15.87
N LEU A 155 4.95 13.30 16.04
CA LEU A 155 4.13 14.51 15.90
C LEU A 155 3.40 14.56 14.54
N PHE A 156 4.01 14.05 13.47
CA PHE A 156 3.37 13.96 12.16
C PHE A 156 2.21 12.94 12.15
N ASN A 157 2.31 11.85 12.92
CA ASN A 157 1.20 10.90 13.09
C ASN A 157 0.01 11.54 13.81
N ILE A 158 0.27 12.39 14.81
CA ILE A 158 -0.80 13.12 15.52
C ILE A 158 -1.47 14.15 14.61
N ILE A 159 -0.69 14.88 13.80
CA ILE A 159 -1.24 15.84 12.82
C ILE A 159 -2.13 15.11 11.81
N LYS A 160 -1.68 13.97 11.27
CA LYS A 160 -2.45 13.14 10.34
C LYS A 160 -3.71 12.52 10.97
N GLY A 161 -3.70 12.33 12.29
CA GLY A 161 -4.83 11.80 13.05
C GLY A 161 -4.77 10.29 13.31
N ASP A 162 -3.62 9.67 13.05
CA ASP A 162 -3.34 8.27 13.39
C ASP A 162 -3.09 8.10 14.91
N MET A 163 -2.59 9.16 15.56
CA MET A 163 -2.29 9.22 17.00
C MET A 163 -2.93 10.46 17.67
N ALA A 164 -2.88 10.48 19.00
CA ALA A 164 -3.21 11.61 19.87
C ALA A 164 -1.99 12.03 20.71
N VAL A 165 -2.04 13.19 21.36
CA VAL A 165 -0.96 13.59 22.29
C VAL A 165 -0.93 12.64 23.50
N ILE A 166 -2.11 12.40 24.09
CA ILE A 166 -2.31 11.48 25.22
C ILE A 166 -3.23 10.33 24.81
N GLY A 167 -2.80 9.10 25.10
CA GLY A 167 -3.51 7.85 24.81
C GLY A 167 -2.66 6.60 25.13
N PRO A 168 -3.22 5.39 24.97
CA PRO A 168 -2.47 4.13 25.13
C PRO A 168 -1.25 4.09 24.20
N ARG A 169 -0.12 3.53 24.67
CA ARG A 169 1.09 3.42 23.82
C ARG A 169 0.82 2.48 22.62
N PRO A 170 1.20 2.86 21.38
CA PRO A 170 1.03 1.98 20.22
C PRO A 170 1.97 0.77 20.31
N GLN A 171 1.41 -0.45 20.41
CA GLN A 171 2.17 -1.71 20.51
C GLN A 171 2.39 -2.37 19.15
N LEU A 172 3.18 -3.45 19.07
CA LEU A 172 3.36 -4.16 17.81
C LEU A 172 2.06 -4.88 17.40
N VAL A 173 1.87 -5.06 16.10
CA VAL A 173 0.76 -5.89 15.57
C VAL A 173 0.88 -7.33 16.08
N ARG A 174 2.11 -7.84 16.23
CA ARG A 174 2.37 -9.16 16.83
C ARG A 174 2.00 -9.26 18.32
N ASP A 175 1.91 -8.16 19.07
CA ASP A 175 1.44 -8.20 20.45
C ASP A 175 -0.10 -8.17 20.52
N MET A 176 -0.72 -7.46 19.58
CA MET A 176 -2.18 -7.29 19.53
C MET A 176 -2.93 -8.61 19.37
N VAL A 177 -2.37 -9.58 18.62
CA VAL A 177 -3.01 -10.88 18.37
C VAL A 177 -3.09 -11.76 19.63
N PHE A 178 -2.26 -11.50 20.64
CA PHE A 178 -2.29 -12.18 21.94
C PHE A 178 -3.19 -11.49 22.98
N MET A 179 -3.69 -10.29 22.68
CA MET A 179 -4.56 -9.56 23.62
C MET A 179 -5.95 -10.20 23.67
N THR A 180 -6.51 -10.28 24.87
CA THR A 180 -7.94 -10.62 25.07
C THR A 180 -8.85 -9.53 24.52
N ASP A 181 -10.13 -9.86 24.29
CA ASP A 181 -11.14 -8.90 23.83
C ASP A 181 -11.28 -7.68 24.77
N GLU A 182 -11.08 -7.88 26.07
CA GLU A 182 -11.08 -6.80 27.05
C GLU A 182 -9.84 -5.91 26.91
N GLN A 183 -8.65 -6.50 26.81
CA GLN A 183 -7.40 -5.75 26.61
C GLN A 183 -7.42 -4.98 25.27
N ARG A 184 -8.02 -5.54 24.21
CA ARG A 184 -8.20 -4.89 22.91
C ARG A 184 -9.07 -3.63 22.96
N GLN A 185 -9.88 -3.44 24.00
CA GLN A 185 -10.66 -2.19 24.17
C GLN A 185 -9.78 -0.94 24.25
N ARG A 186 -8.48 -1.07 24.56
CA ARG A 186 -7.52 0.04 24.46
C ARG A 186 -7.46 0.67 23.07
N HIS A 187 -7.72 -0.11 22.01
CA HIS A 187 -7.78 0.39 20.62
C HIS A 187 -9.11 1.09 20.31
N SER A 188 -10.02 1.26 21.27
CA SER A 188 -11.24 2.07 21.07
C SER A 188 -10.95 3.57 20.93
N VAL A 189 -9.75 4.01 21.31
CA VAL A 189 -9.29 5.40 21.19
C VAL A 189 -7.98 5.45 20.41
N ARG A 190 -7.59 6.64 19.93
CA ARG A 190 -6.30 6.83 19.25
C ARG A 190 -5.14 6.54 20.23
N PRO A 191 -4.10 5.82 19.80
CA PRO A 191 -2.91 5.66 20.59
C PRO A 191 -2.21 7.01 20.81
N GLY A 192 -1.47 7.12 21.91
CA GLY A 192 -0.83 8.36 22.35
C GLY A 192 0.69 8.34 22.26
N LEU A 193 1.28 9.51 22.05
CA LEU A 193 2.71 9.74 22.27
C LEU A 193 3.07 9.48 23.75
N SER A 194 2.26 10.02 24.66
CA SER A 194 2.31 9.69 26.08
C SER A 194 0.96 9.17 26.58
N GLY A 195 0.92 8.68 27.80
CA GLY A 195 -0.26 8.02 28.36
C GLY A 195 -0.09 7.72 29.84
N LEU A 196 -1.18 7.25 30.45
CA LEU A 196 -1.24 7.00 31.90
C LEU A 196 -0.23 5.91 32.33
N ALA A 197 -0.07 4.85 31.52
CA ALA A 197 0.92 3.79 31.78
C ALA A 197 2.36 4.33 31.73
N GLN A 198 2.66 5.21 30.78
CA GLN A 198 3.97 5.84 30.62
C GLN A 198 4.32 6.71 31.83
N VAL A 199 3.37 7.46 32.39
CA VAL A 199 3.60 8.29 33.57
C VAL A 199 3.53 7.53 34.89
N ARG A 200 2.88 6.36 34.98
CA ARG A 200 2.83 5.59 36.23
C ARG A 200 4.03 4.70 36.49
N GLY A 201 4.74 4.23 35.46
CA GLY A 201 5.93 3.41 35.74
C GLY A 201 6.79 2.99 34.57
N ARG A 202 6.55 3.45 33.33
CA ARG A 202 7.33 3.09 32.12
C ARG A 202 7.67 1.59 32.07
N ASN A 203 8.91 1.22 32.45
CA ASN A 203 9.45 -0.14 32.38
C ASN A 203 9.22 -0.95 33.67
N ALA A 204 8.92 -0.32 34.81
CA ALA A 204 8.77 -0.98 36.11
C ALA A 204 7.40 -1.65 36.32
N ILE A 205 6.51 -1.60 35.33
CA ILE A 205 5.17 -2.21 35.39
C ILE A 205 5.13 -3.40 34.44
N SER A 206 4.59 -4.52 34.91
CA SER A 206 4.31 -5.70 34.09
C SER A 206 3.40 -5.36 32.90
N TRP A 207 3.39 -6.21 31.87
CA TRP A 207 2.50 -5.99 30.73
C TRP A 207 1.03 -5.90 31.13
N GLU A 208 0.55 -6.74 32.04
CA GLU A 208 -0.81 -6.66 32.58
C GLU A 208 -1.08 -5.35 33.31
N GLY A 209 -0.10 -4.84 34.08
CA GLY A 209 -0.22 -3.54 34.72
C GLY A 209 -0.28 -2.39 33.71
N LYS A 210 0.45 -2.48 32.60
CA LYS A 210 0.39 -1.50 31.51
C LYS A 210 -0.98 -1.53 30.82
N LEU A 211 -1.45 -2.71 30.44
CA LEU A 211 -2.74 -2.90 29.78
C LEU A 211 -3.91 -2.46 30.66
N SER A 212 -3.92 -2.83 31.94
CA SER A 212 -4.95 -2.39 32.89
C SER A 212 -4.95 -0.88 33.12
N THR A 213 -3.77 -0.25 33.15
CA THR A 213 -3.66 1.22 33.25
C THR A 213 -4.18 1.91 31.99
N ASP A 214 -3.95 1.35 30.81
CA ASP A 214 -4.55 1.84 29.57
C ASP A 214 -6.08 1.73 29.59
N LEU A 215 -6.61 0.61 30.11
CA LEU A 215 -8.05 0.43 30.29
C LEU A 215 -8.65 1.41 31.33
N GLU A 216 -7.90 1.76 32.38
CA GLU A 216 -8.29 2.81 33.33
C GLU A 216 -8.37 4.18 32.65
N TYR A 217 -7.38 4.52 31.84
CA TYR A 217 -7.36 5.79 31.09
C TYR A 217 -8.60 5.92 30.19
N ILE A 218 -8.87 4.89 29.37
CA ILE A 218 -9.99 4.97 28.43
C ILE A 218 -11.35 5.06 29.15
N LYS A 219 -11.50 4.52 30.38
CA LYS A 219 -12.77 4.63 31.11
C LYS A 219 -13.21 6.08 31.33
N LYS A 220 -12.26 7.00 31.53
CA LYS A 220 -12.58 8.42 31.82
C LYS A 220 -11.56 9.38 31.23
N ILE A 221 -11.81 9.81 29.99
CA ILE A 221 -10.97 10.79 29.30
C ILE A 221 -11.50 12.19 29.56
N THR A 222 -10.67 13.04 30.17
CA THR A 222 -11.00 14.42 30.55
C THR A 222 -9.84 15.36 30.24
N PHE A 223 -10.15 16.62 29.95
CA PHE A 223 -9.14 17.65 29.68
C PHE A 223 -8.13 17.79 30.83
N THR A 224 -8.61 17.83 32.07
CA THR A 224 -7.75 17.96 33.26
C THR A 224 -6.88 16.72 33.46
N GLY A 225 -7.40 15.53 33.16
CA GLY A 225 -6.62 14.29 33.16
C GLY A 225 -5.50 14.31 32.13
N ASP A 226 -5.80 14.67 30.88
CA ASP A 226 -4.78 14.76 29.82
C ASP A 226 -3.74 15.84 30.14
N ALA A 227 -4.15 17.02 30.61
CA ALA A 227 -3.23 18.08 31.02
C ALA A 227 -2.30 17.65 32.15
N LYS A 228 -2.80 16.89 33.12
CA LYS A 228 -2.00 16.30 34.20
C LYS A 228 -0.96 15.31 33.64
N ILE A 229 -1.38 14.41 32.75
CA ILE A 229 -0.46 13.44 32.12
C ILE A 229 0.62 14.16 31.31
N VAL A 230 0.27 15.22 30.57
CA VAL A 230 1.26 16.06 29.87
C VAL A 230 2.27 16.65 30.85
N GLY A 231 1.82 17.25 31.95
CA GLY A 231 2.69 17.82 32.98
C GLY A 231 3.64 16.77 33.58
N GLU A 232 3.11 15.61 33.98
CA GLU A 232 3.90 14.49 34.50
C GLU A 232 4.89 13.94 33.47
N THR A 233 4.51 13.91 32.18
CA THR A 233 5.41 13.49 31.09
C THR A 233 6.60 14.44 30.99
N ILE A 234 6.35 15.75 30.99
CA ILE A 234 7.40 16.78 30.93
C ILE A 234 8.33 16.64 32.13
N SER A 235 7.78 16.54 33.35
CA SER A 235 8.57 16.35 34.57
C SER A 235 9.47 15.11 34.49
N LYS A 236 8.95 13.98 34.00
CA LYS A 236 9.74 12.74 33.86
C LYS A 236 10.85 12.84 32.82
N VAL A 237 10.62 13.53 31.71
CA VAL A 237 11.65 13.76 30.68
C VAL A 237 12.80 14.60 31.26
N PHE A 238 12.48 15.65 32.03
CA PHE A 238 13.51 16.48 32.68
C PHE A 238 14.23 15.78 33.84
N ALA A 239 13.53 14.96 34.61
CA ALA A 239 14.09 14.25 35.77
C ALA A 239 14.97 13.04 35.39
N LYS A 240 14.93 12.56 34.14
CA LYS A 240 15.59 11.31 33.68
C LYS A 240 15.24 10.07 34.54
N GLU A 241 14.16 10.11 35.30
CA GLU A 241 13.75 9.02 36.20
C GLU A 241 13.19 7.81 35.41
N GLY A 242 13.70 6.61 35.72
CA GLY A 242 13.22 5.34 35.17
C GLY A 242 13.79 4.93 33.81
N ILE A 243 14.99 5.41 33.45
CA ILE A 243 15.67 5.09 32.17
C ILE A 243 16.59 3.86 32.27
N THR A 244 16.80 3.31 33.46
CA THR A 244 17.74 2.20 33.69
C THR A 244 17.02 0.98 34.27
N GLU A 245 16.80 -0.04 33.44
CA GLU A 245 17.10 -1.40 33.87
C GLU A 245 18.52 -1.71 33.38
N GLU A 246 19.41 -1.97 34.33
CA GLU A 246 20.72 -2.54 34.06
C GLU A 246 20.52 -3.92 33.45
N GLY A 247 20.82 -4.07 32.15
CA GLY A 247 21.13 -5.37 31.55
C GLY A 247 20.15 -5.95 30.51
N GLN A 248 19.01 -5.32 30.19
CA GLN A 248 18.17 -5.76 29.06
C GLN A 248 17.95 -4.60 28.07
N ALA A 249 18.52 -4.75 26.86
CA ALA A 249 18.51 -3.71 25.83
C ALA A 249 17.10 -3.44 25.24
N THR A 250 16.13 -4.32 25.51
CA THR A 250 14.75 -4.25 25.00
C THR A 250 13.84 -5.02 25.96
N ALA A 251 12.73 -4.41 26.37
CA ALA A 251 11.68 -5.14 27.09
C ALA A 251 11.14 -6.27 26.19
N LEU A 252 10.90 -7.45 26.77
CA LEU A 252 10.29 -8.57 26.05
C LEU A 252 8.93 -8.15 25.50
N ASP A 253 8.65 -8.58 24.27
CA ASP A 253 7.34 -8.40 23.65
C ASP A 253 6.27 -9.20 24.41
N PHE A 254 5.00 -8.80 24.25
CA PHE A 254 3.93 -9.38 25.05
C PHE A 254 3.75 -10.88 24.77
N GLY A 255 3.80 -11.27 23.49
CA GLY A 255 3.73 -12.68 23.10
C GLY A 255 4.90 -13.50 23.66
N ASP A 256 6.11 -12.94 23.67
CA ASP A 256 7.31 -13.60 24.18
C ASP A 256 7.27 -13.76 25.70
N GLU A 257 6.73 -12.76 26.42
CA GLU A 257 6.52 -12.85 27.87
C GLU A 257 5.48 -13.92 28.21
N LEU A 258 4.36 -14.00 27.47
CA LEU A 258 3.34 -15.04 27.67
C LEU A 258 3.89 -16.45 27.41
N LEU A 259 4.71 -16.62 26.38
CA LEU A 259 5.39 -17.88 26.08
C LEU A 259 6.38 -18.25 27.20
N LYS A 260 7.17 -17.29 27.67
CA LYS A 260 8.14 -17.48 28.77
C LYS A 260 7.47 -17.81 30.10
N GLU A 261 6.32 -17.21 30.39
CA GLU A 261 5.51 -17.49 31.59
C GLU A 261 4.71 -18.80 31.48
N GLY A 262 4.75 -19.48 30.33
CA GLY A 262 3.99 -20.71 30.09
C GLY A 262 2.48 -20.50 30.00
N LYS A 263 2.04 -19.27 29.72
CA LYS A 263 0.61 -18.93 29.52
C LYS A 263 0.11 -19.28 28.12
N VAL A 264 1.02 -19.42 27.16
CA VAL A 264 0.74 -19.79 25.76
C VAL A 264 1.76 -20.86 25.34
N ASP A 265 1.30 -21.90 24.63
CA ASP A 265 2.18 -22.94 24.06
C ASP A 265 2.82 -22.50 22.73
N GLN A 266 3.83 -23.25 22.28
CA GLN A 266 4.60 -22.91 21.07
C GLN A 266 3.73 -22.91 19.80
N ASP A 267 2.81 -23.87 19.67
CA ASP A 267 1.94 -24.00 18.50
C ASP A 267 1.01 -22.77 18.38
N THR A 268 0.35 -22.40 19.48
CA THR A 268 -0.49 -21.20 19.55
C THR A 268 0.32 -19.93 19.31
N TYR A 269 1.56 -19.85 19.82
CA TYR A 269 2.44 -18.73 19.56
C TYR A 269 2.73 -18.59 18.07
N ASP A 270 3.10 -19.69 17.39
CA ASP A 270 3.43 -19.69 15.97
C ASP A 270 2.21 -19.35 15.09
N GLU A 271 1.03 -19.88 15.42
CA GLU A 271 -0.24 -19.52 14.77
C GLU A 271 -0.54 -18.02 14.89
N LYS A 272 -0.37 -17.44 16.08
CA LYS A 272 -0.59 -16.02 16.32
C LYS A 272 0.44 -15.14 15.61
N GLN A 273 1.70 -15.56 15.54
CA GLN A 273 2.72 -14.87 14.74
C GLN A 273 2.37 -14.91 13.24
N ALA A 274 1.80 -16.00 12.74
CA ALA A 274 1.31 -16.09 11.37
C ALA A 274 0.11 -15.14 11.13
N GLU A 275 -0.85 -15.08 12.06
CA GLU A 275 -1.98 -14.14 12.02
C GLU A 275 -1.47 -12.68 11.90
N ALA A 276 -0.49 -12.30 12.72
CA ALA A 276 0.09 -10.96 12.67
C ALA A 276 0.78 -10.67 11.33
N LYS A 277 1.48 -11.65 10.73
CA LYS A 277 2.09 -11.51 9.40
C LYS A 277 1.04 -11.31 8.32
N GLU A 278 -0.08 -12.03 8.38
CA GLU A 278 -1.17 -11.86 7.41
C GLU A 278 -1.85 -10.49 7.54
N ILE A 279 -2.10 -10.00 8.75
CA ILE A 279 -2.63 -8.62 8.97
C ILE A 279 -1.71 -7.57 8.34
N LEU A 280 -0.39 -7.76 8.45
CA LEU A 280 0.59 -6.86 7.84
C LEU A 280 0.63 -6.97 6.30
N LYS A 281 0.37 -8.17 5.75
CA LYS A 281 0.30 -8.41 4.30
C LYS A 281 -1.00 -7.88 3.67
N GLU A 282 -2.14 -7.99 4.37
CA GLU A 282 -3.45 -7.47 3.92
C GLU A 282 -3.42 -5.96 3.62
N LYS A 283 -2.45 -5.23 4.19
CA LYS A 283 -2.30 -3.78 4.05
C LYS A 283 -1.32 -3.35 2.94
N VAL A 284 -0.73 -4.27 2.19
CA VAL A 284 0.30 -3.93 1.20
C VAL A 284 -0.34 -3.41 -0.10
N GLN A 285 -0.85 -2.17 -0.06
CA GLN A 285 -0.50 -1.11 -1.02
C GLN A 285 -1.12 0.24 -0.57
N ASP A 286 -0.27 1.21 -0.22
CA ASP A 286 -0.68 2.63 -0.22
C ASP A 286 -0.90 3.03 -1.69
N CYS A 287 -2.10 2.77 -2.21
CA CYS A 287 -2.53 3.23 -3.52
C CYS A 287 -3.35 4.53 -3.39
N VAL A 288 -3.33 5.35 -4.44
CA VAL A 288 -4.14 6.56 -4.57
C VAL A 288 -5.53 6.13 -5.04
N PRO A 289 -6.59 6.35 -4.22
CA PRO A 289 -7.94 5.95 -4.58
C PRO A 289 -8.40 6.55 -5.91
N GLY A 290 -8.99 5.71 -6.75
CA GLY A 290 -9.49 6.07 -8.08
C GLY A 290 -8.41 6.36 -9.13
N LEU A 291 -7.12 6.43 -8.80
CA LEU A 291 -6.07 6.65 -9.80
C LEU A 291 -5.87 5.37 -10.62
N VAL A 292 -5.74 5.50 -11.95
CA VAL A 292 -5.33 4.40 -12.84
C VAL A 292 -3.85 4.53 -13.17
N SER A 293 -3.05 3.51 -12.85
CA SER A 293 -1.70 3.37 -13.40
C SER A 293 -1.73 2.50 -14.65
N VAL A 294 -1.37 3.09 -15.79
CA VAL A 294 -1.23 2.37 -17.06
C VAL A 294 0.21 1.91 -17.23
N ILE A 295 0.41 0.60 -17.31
CA ILE A 295 1.70 -0.05 -17.43
C ILE A 295 2.02 -0.29 -18.91
N MET A 296 3.09 0.34 -19.41
CA MET A 296 3.50 0.28 -20.81
C MET A 296 4.98 -0.08 -20.96
N PRO A 297 5.33 -1.35 -21.23
CA PRO A 297 6.69 -1.68 -21.65
C PRO A 297 6.93 -1.21 -23.09
N SER A 298 8.13 -0.72 -23.38
CA SER A 298 8.55 -0.27 -24.70
C SER A 298 9.89 -0.87 -25.10
N TYR A 299 10.01 -1.27 -26.38
CA TYR A 299 11.29 -1.60 -27.01
C TYR A 299 11.18 -1.46 -28.53
N ASN A 300 11.96 -0.55 -29.11
CA ASN A 300 11.97 -0.25 -30.55
C ASN A 300 10.56 -0.02 -31.12
N THR A 301 9.83 0.92 -30.52
CA THR A 301 8.42 1.19 -30.86
C THR A 301 8.15 2.62 -31.31
N ALA A 302 9.19 3.35 -31.73
CA ALA A 302 9.06 4.72 -32.23
C ALA A 302 7.93 4.92 -33.28
N PRO A 303 7.68 3.98 -34.23
CA PRO A 303 6.60 4.15 -35.20
C PRO A 303 5.18 4.08 -34.62
N TYR A 304 5.01 3.55 -33.41
CA TYR A 304 3.71 3.18 -32.84
C TYR A 304 3.39 3.91 -31.54
N ILE A 305 4.40 4.12 -30.67
CA ILE A 305 4.23 4.56 -29.29
C ILE A 305 3.51 5.89 -29.15
N ALA A 306 3.70 6.82 -30.09
CA ALA A 306 2.99 8.09 -30.10
C ALA A 306 1.46 7.90 -30.08
N LYS A 307 0.93 7.01 -30.93
CA LYS A 307 -0.52 6.74 -30.99
C LYS A 307 -1.00 6.01 -29.74
N SER A 308 -0.18 5.14 -29.16
CA SER A 308 -0.48 4.41 -27.93
C SER A 308 -0.60 5.38 -26.75
N ILE A 309 0.37 6.29 -26.58
CA ILE A 309 0.33 7.38 -25.60
C ILE A 309 -0.90 8.26 -25.80
N GLU A 310 -1.16 8.72 -27.04
CA GLU A 310 -2.35 9.52 -27.35
C GLU A 310 -3.65 8.81 -26.95
N SER A 311 -3.74 7.49 -27.17
CA SER A 311 -4.95 6.72 -26.82
C SER A 311 -5.20 6.66 -25.31
N VAL A 312 -4.13 6.71 -24.49
CA VAL A 312 -4.21 6.79 -23.03
C VAL A 312 -4.59 8.21 -22.59
N LEU A 313 -3.92 9.24 -23.13
CA LEU A 313 -4.17 10.63 -22.71
C LEU A 313 -5.56 11.12 -23.10
N ARG A 314 -6.14 10.57 -24.18
CA ARG A 314 -7.50 10.86 -24.67
C ARG A 314 -8.61 10.07 -23.98
N GLN A 315 -8.29 9.25 -22.96
CA GLN A 315 -9.34 8.57 -22.19
C GLN A 315 -10.31 9.58 -21.56
N THR A 316 -11.60 9.22 -21.53
CA THR A 316 -12.64 10.02 -20.85
C THR A 316 -12.40 10.08 -19.35
N TYR A 317 -11.90 8.97 -18.77
CA TYR A 317 -11.41 8.93 -17.40
C TYR A 317 -10.07 9.67 -17.27
N ARG A 318 -10.03 10.75 -16.47
CA ARG A 318 -8.85 11.65 -16.42
C ARG A 318 -7.87 11.37 -15.28
N ASN A 319 -8.31 10.70 -14.21
CA ASN A 319 -7.47 10.41 -13.06
C ASN A 319 -6.55 9.21 -13.34
N LEU A 320 -5.53 9.44 -14.15
CA LEU A 320 -4.58 8.42 -14.57
C LEU A 320 -3.14 8.92 -14.56
N GLU A 321 -2.22 7.98 -14.44
CA GLU A 321 -0.80 8.12 -14.73
C GLU A 321 -0.41 7.05 -15.78
N LEU A 322 0.52 7.38 -16.66
CA LEU A 322 1.06 6.49 -17.68
C LEU A 322 2.52 6.23 -17.36
N ILE A 323 2.85 4.98 -17.05
CA ILE A 323 4.20 4.55 -16.68
C ILE A 323 4.79 3.77 -17.86
N ILE A 324 5.73 4.42 -18.54
CA ILE A 324 6.43 3.86 -19.69
C ILE A 324 7.81 3.42 -19.22
N VAL A 325 8.15 2.16 -19.48
CA VAL A 325 9.50 1.64 -19.24
C VAL A 325 10.11 1.23 -20.56
N ASP A 326 11.08 1.99 -21.02
CA ASP A 326 11.89 1.68 -22.19
C ASP A 326 12.98 0.67 -21.86
N ASP A 327 12.99 -0.42 -22.62
CA ASP A 327 13.90 -1.55 -22.43
C ASP A 327 15.18 -1.39 -23.26
N CYS A 328 15.79 -0.21 -23.18
CA CYS A 328 17.00 0.16 -23.90
C CYS A 328 16.79 0.08 -25.43
N SER A 329 15.83 0.86 -25.92
CA SER A 329 15.58 1.02 -27.35
C SER A 329 16.80 1.57 -28.08
N THR A 330 16.94 1.17 -29.33
CA THR A 330 18.03 1.57 -30.24
C THR A 330 17.54 2.42 -31.40
N ASP A 331 16.22 2.56 -31.54
CA ASP A 331 15.58 3.48 -32.48
C ASP A 331 15.29 4.84 -31.80
N ASN A 332 14.56 5.71 -32.48
CA ASN A 332 14.25 7.04 -31.99
C ASN A 332 13.03 7.07 -31.03
N THR A 333 12.86 6.03 -30.21
CA THR A 333 11.74 5.93 -29.25
C THR A 333 11.81 7.04 -28.21
N ASP A 334 13.01 7.37 -27.72
CA ASP A 334 13.22 8.43 -26.72
C ASP A 334 12.71 9.78 -27.22
N GLU A 335 13.11 10.20 -28.43
CA GLU A 335 12.68 11.48 -28.99
C GLU A 335 11.16 11.55 -29.19
N VAL A 336 10.53 10.41 -29.51
CA VAL A 336 9.07 10.34 -29.65
C VAL A 336 8.38 10.53 -28.30
N VAL A 337 8.83 9.84 -27.24
CA VAL A 337 8.23 9.96 -25.91
C VAL A 337 8.48 11.35 -25.32
N GLU A 338 9.69 11.89 -25.46
CA GLU A 338 10.07 13.23 -24.96
C GLU A 338 9.28 14.36 -25.62
N SER A 339 8.72 14.14 -26.82
CA SER A 339 7.84 15.11 -27.47
C SER A 339 6.51 15.36 -26.72
N PHE A 340 6.12 14.48 -25.80
CA PHE A 340 4.91 14.61 -24.99
C PHE A 340 5.17 15.37 -23.68
N SER A 341 4.72 16.62 -23.62
CA SER A 341 4.74 17.42 -22.38
C SER A 341 3.44 17.25 -21.56
N ASP A 342 3.22 16.07 -20.99
CA ASP A 342 2.08 15.79 -20.09
C ASP A 342 2.58 15.28 -18.72
N PRO A 343 2.21 15.92 -17.59
CA PRO A 343 2.70 15.56 -16.26
C PRO A 343 2.23 14.19 -15.77
N ARG A 344 1.27 13.56 -16.45
CA ARG A 344 0.80 12.21 -16.15
C ARG A 344 1.74 11.13 -16.69
N ILE A 345 2.69 11.48 -17.56
CA ILE A 345 3.64 10.53 -18.14
C ILE A 345 4.87 10.41 -17.24
N HIS A 346 5.20 9.17 -16.88
CA HIS A 346 6.40 8.80 -16.14
C HIS A 346 7.22 7.87 -17.02
N TYR A 347 8.35 8.38 -17.53
CA TYR A 347 9.22 7.66 -18.44
C TYR A 347 10.49 7.18 -17.72
N PHE A 348 10.78 5.89 -17.83
CA PHE A 348 11.93 5.26 -17.20
C PHE A 348 12.67 4.36 -18.19
N HIS A 349 13.97 4.14 -17.96
CA HIS A 349 14.82 3.30 -18.81
C HIS A 349 15.41 2.12 -18.06
N ASN A 350 15.52 0.96 -18.70
CA ASN A 350 16.39 -0.10 -18.22
C ASN A 350 17.83 0.14 -18.65
N GLU A 351 18.80 -0.29 -17.83
CA GLU A 351 20.23 -0.14 -18.14
C GLU A 351 20.67 -0.99 -19.36
N LYS A 352 19.91 -2.05 -19.65
CA LYS A 352 20.12 -2.96 -20.78
C LYS A 352 18.78 -3.57 -21.18
N ASN A 353 18.69 -4.04 -22.42
CA ASN A 353 17.54 -4.82 -22.87
C ASN A 353 17.40 -6.10 -22.01
N SER A 354 16.33 -6.14 -21.22
CA SER A 354 16.06 -7.17 -20.20
C SER A 354 14.69 -7.83 -20.41
N GLY A 355 13.96 -7.44 -21.45
CA GLY A 355 12.66 -7.98 -21.81
C GLY A 355 11.47 -7.29 -21.14
N ALA A 356 10.29 -7.63 -21.66
CA ALA A 356 9.04 -7.02 -21.23
C ALA A 356 8.62 -7.42 -19.80
N ALA A 357 9.04 -8.58 -19.28
CA ALA A 357 8.76 -8.99 -17.91
C ALA A 357 9.43 -8.05 -16.89
N VAL A 358 10.72 -7.81 -17.06
CA VAL A 358 11.50 -6.87 -16.23
C VAL A 358 10.94 -5.46 -16.33
N SER A 359 10.59 -5.02 -17.54
CA SER A 359 10.01 -3.69 -17.77
C SER A 359 8.65 -3.51 -17.09
N ARG A 360 7.74 -4.50 -17.17
CA ARG A 360 6.45 -4.47 -16.47
C ARG A 360 6.62 -4.50 -14.95
N ASN A 361 7.54 -5.32 -14.43
CA ASN A 361 7.86 -5.35 -13.00
C ASN A 361 8.37 -4.00 -12.49
N LYS A 362 9.25 -3.35 -13.25
CA LYS A 362 9.74 -2.00 -12.94
C LYS A 362 8.60 -0.98 -12.92
N ALA A 363 7.78 -0.96 -13.96
CA ALA A 363 6.64 -0.06 -14.04
C ALA A 363 5.65 -0.27 -12.89
N LEU A 364 5.39 -1.52 -12.52
CA LEU A 364 4.52 -1.84 -11.39
C LEU A 364 5.06 -1.31 -10.07
N ARG A 365 6.38 -1.40 -9.81
CA ARG A 365 6.96 -0.85 -8.57
C ARG A 365 6.77 0.66 -8.43
N GLU A 366 6.69 1.38 -9.55
CA GLU A 366 6.45 2.82 -9.59
C GLU A 366 4.95 3.17 -9.54
N ALA A 367 4.06 2.20 -9.75
CA ALA A 367 2.63 2.41 -9.84
C ALA A 367 2.00 2.80 -8.50
N LYS A 368 1.17 3.85 -8.54
CA LYS A 368 0.48 4.39 -7.36
C LYS A 368 -1.02 4.22 -7.43
N GLY A 369 -1.57 3.83 -8.57
CA GLY A 369 -3.00 3.76 -8.82
C GLY A 369 -3.69 2.63 -8.07
N GLN A 370 -4.92 2.89 -7.60
CA GLN A 370 -5.84 1.84 -7.19
C GLN A 370 -6.11 0.88 -8.34
N TRP A 371 -6.29 1.41 -9.56
CA TRP A 371 -6.54 0.59 -10.73
C TRP A 371 -5.25 0.40 -11.51
N ILE A 372 -4.89 -0.84 -11.79
CA ILE A 372 -3.74 -1.17 -12.64
C ILE A 372 -4.27 -1.69 -13.97
N ALA A 373 -3.84 -1.06 -15.06
CA ALA A 373 -4.20 -1.44 -16.42
C ALA A 373 -2.94 -1.55 -17.29
N PHE A 374 -3.03 -2.31 -18.38
CA PHE A 374 -1.87 -2.66 -19.20
C PHE A 374 -2.11 -2.29 -20.65
N LEU A 375 -1.15 -1.63 -21.28
CA LEU A 375 -1.19 -1.31 -22.69
C LEU A 375 0.23 -1.43 -23.26
N ASP A 376 0.44 -2.37 -24.19
CA ASP A 376 1.72 -2.48 -24.88
C ASP A 376 1.90 -1.29 -25.83
N SER A 377 3.15 -0.85 -26.02
CA SER A 377 3.46 0.42 -26.69
C SER A 377 3.10 0.47 -28.19
N ASP A 378 2.58 -0.61 -28.77
CA ASP A 378 2.11 -0.72 -30.15
C ASP A 378 0.59 -0.87 -30.30
N ASP A 379 -0.15 -1.03 -29.20
CA ASP A 379 -1.59 -1.22 -29.16
C ASP A 379 -2.36 0.07 -28.85
N LEU A 380 -3.68 0.06 -29.06
CA LEU A 380 -4.53 1.25 -28.84
C LEU A 380 -5.75 0.95 -27.99
N TRP A 381 -6.21 1.94 -27.22
CA TRP A 381 -7.51 1.93 -26.57
C TRP A 381 -8.53 2.84 -27.26
N VAL A 382 -9.81 2.49 -27.13
CA VAL A 382 -10.90 3.42 -27.44
C VAL A 382 -11.07 4.42 -26.28
N PRO A 383 -11.56 5.66 -26.51
CA PRO A 383 -11.56 6.72 -25.50
C PRO A 383 -12.29 6.39 -24.18
N GLU A 384 -13.31 5.55 -24.23
CA GLU A 384 -14.16 5.24 -23.06
C GLU A 384 -13.72 3.97 -22.30
N LYS A 385 -12.58 3.36 -22.68
CA LYS A 385 -12.13 2.06 -22.14
C LYS A 385 -12.05 2.06 -20.63
N LEU A 386 -11.30 3.01 -20.05
CA LEU A 386 -11.08 3.07 -18.60
C LEU A 386 -12.37 3.35 -17.84
N GLU A 387 -13.15 4.35 -18.27
CA GLU A 387 -14.39 4.76 -17.61
C GLU A 387 -15.42 3.61 -17.57
N ARG A 388 -15.64 2.94 -18.71
CA ARG A 388 -16.62 1.85 -18.80
C ARG A 388 -16.18 0.62 -18.00
N GLN A 389 -14.89 0.30 -18.03
CA GLN A 389 -14.35 -0.84 -17.29
C GLN A 389 -14.38 -0.61 -15.78
N ILE A 390 -14.00 0.58 -15.29
CA ILE A 390 -14.10 0.93 -13.87
C ILE A 390 -15.56 0.91 -13.42
N ALA A 391 -16.47 1.55 -14.15
CA ALA A 391 -17.90 1.54 -13.82
C ALA A 391 -18.47 0.11 -13.75
N PHE A 392 -18.05 -0.77 -14.66
CA PHE A 392 -18.40 -2.19 -14.61
C PHE A 392 -17.86 -2.90 -13.36
N MET A 393 -16.60 -2.65 -13.00
CA MET A 393 -15.98 -3.26 -11.82
C MET A 393 -16.61 -2.75 -10.52
N GLU A 394 -16.77 -1.44 -10.36
CA GLU A 394 -17.35 -0.82 -9.17
C GLU A 394 -18.81 -1.23 -8.96
N LYS A 395 -19.63 -1.17 -10.03
CA LYS A 395 -21.05 -1.54 -9.96
C LYS A 395 -21.28 -2.95 -9.45
N ASN A 396 -20.37 -3.88 -9.78
CA ASN A 396 -20.50 -5.29 -9.43
C ASN A 396 -19.57 -5.72 -8.29
N GLY A 397 -18.74 -4.82 -7.75
CA GLY A 397 -17.74 -5.14 -6.73
C GLY A 397 -16.60 -6.05 -7.22
N TYR A 398 -16.32 -6.07 -8.53
CA TYR A 398 -15.26 -6.91 -9.10
C TYR A 398 -13.86 -6.29 -8.91
N LYS A 399 -12.86 -7.16 -8.72
CA LYS A 399 -11.47 -6.77 -8.43
C LYS A 399 -10.49 -7.06 -9.56
N PHE A 400 -10.93 -7.83 -10.56
CA PHE A 400 -10.16 -8.14 -11.75
C PHE A 400 -11.12 -8.29 -12.92
N SER A 401 -10.84 -7.60 -14.02
CA SER A 401 -11.67 -7.64 -15.22
C SER A 401 -10.87 -7.54 -16.50
N TYR A 402 -11.54 -7.85 -17.61
CA TYR A 402 -11.02 -7.65 -18.95
C TYR A 402 -12.15 -7.36 -19.94
N THR A 403 -11.78 -6.87 -21.12
CA THR A 403 -12.69 -6.48 -22.21
C THR A 403 -12.40 -7.30 -23.47
N GLY A 404 -13.23 -7.14 -24.51
CA GLY A 404 -12.90 -7.64 -25.84
C GLY A 404 -11.95 -6.69 -26.57
N TYR A 405 -11.29 -7.18 -27.61
CA TYR A 405 -10.44 -6.36 -28.47
C TYR A 405 -10.65 -6.68 -29.96
N GLN A 406 -10.30 -5.72 -30.81
CA GLN A 406 -10.27 -5.88 -32.27
C GLN A 406 -8.82 -6.00 -32.74
N GLU A 407 -8.55 -6.70 -33.84
CA GLU A 407 -7.22 -6.69 -34.44
C GLU A 407 -7.08 -5.54 -35.46
N ILE A 408 -5.90 -4.94 -35.47
CA ILE A 408 -5.46 -3.96 -36.47
C ILE A 408 -4.15 -4.42 -37.13
N ASP A 409 -3.94 -4.02 -38.37
CA ASP A 409 -2.70 -4.29 -39.10
C ASP A 409 -1.54 -3.36 -38.63
N GLY A 410 -0.34 -3.56 -39.20
CA GLY A 410 0.82 -2.71 -38.91
C GLY A 410 0.60 -1.22 -39.16
N ASN A 411 -0.30 -0.85 -40.08
CA ASN A 411 -0.64 0.54 -40.40
C ASN A 411 -1.76 1.10 -39.51
N GLY A 412 -2.48 0.23 -38.78
CA GLY A 412 -3.58 0.57 -37.89
C GLY A 412 -4.97 0.43 -38.50
N HIS A 413 -5.11 -0.22 -39.65
CA HIS A 413 -6.41 -0.54 -40.23
C HIS A 413 -7.01 -1.77 -39.56
N GLU A 414 -8.33 -1.78 -39.35
CA GLU A 414 -9.02 -2.91 -38.76
C GLU A 414 -9.02 -4.11 -39.70
N THR A 415 -8.69 -5.30 -39.18
CA THR A 415 -8.67 -6.53 -39.98
C THR A 415 -10.04 -7.23 -40.03
N GLY A 416 -11.01 -6.74 -39.26
CA GLY A 416 -12.32 -7.37 -39.06
C GLY A 416 -12.37 -8.33 -37.87
N ALA A 417 -11.23 -8.87 -37.43
CA ALA A 417 -11.18 -9.83 -36.33
C ALA A 417 -11.52 -9.18 -34.98
N LYS A 418 -12.43 -9.81 -34.24
CA LYS A 418 -12.88 -9.43 -32.89
C LYS A 418 -12.72 -10.59 -31.93
N ILE A 419 -12.06 -10.35 -30.81
CA ILE A 419 -11.76 -11.38 -29.80
C ILE A 419 -12.51 -11.08 -28.52
N SER A 420 -13.26 -12.07 -28.04
CA SER A 420 -14.03 -12.06 -26.79
C SER A 420 -13.52 -13.13 -25.83
N GLY A 421 -14.27 -13.45 -24.77
CA GLY A 421 -13.94 -14.59 -23.91
C GLY A 421 -15.04 -14.98 -22.92
N PRO A 422 -14.73 -15.89 -21.98
CA PRO A 422 -15.67 -16.36 -20.96
C PRO A 422 -16.16 -15.24 -20.02
N LYS A 423 -17.44 -15.27 -19.62
CA LYS A 423 -18.02 -14.26 -18.73
C LYS A 423 -17.29 -14.12 -17.38
N LYS A 424 -16.79 -15.24 -16.87
CA LYS A 424 -16.06 -15.34 -15.60
C LYS A 424 -14.93 -16.36 -15.77
N ILE A 425 -13.76 -16.04 -15.25
CA ILE A 425 -12.58 -16.91 -15.24
C ILE A 425 -12.11 -17.00 -13.79
N THR A 426 -12.19 -18.20 -13.21
CA THR A 426 -11.61 -18.47 -11.89
C THR A 426 -10.10 -18.67 -11.99
N HIS A 427 -9.38 -18.72 -10.87
CA HIS A 427 -7.96 -19.12 -10.88
C HIS A 427 -7.74 -20.41 -11.67
N ARG A 428 -8.58 -21.43 -11.45
CA ARG A 428 -8.48 -22.69 -12.19
C ARG A 428 -8.68 -22.49 -13.70
N GLY A 429 -9.67 -21.69 -14.08
CA GLY A 429 -9.90 -21.34 -15.49
C GLY A 429 -8.73 -20.55 -16.10
N MET A 430 -8.07 -19.71 -15.31
CA MET A 430 -6.85 -19.01 -15.72
C MET A 430 -5.69 -19.98 -15.91
N VAL A 431 -5.52 -20.98 -15.03
CA VAL A 431 -4.54 -22.06 -15.22
C VAL A 431 -4.83 -22.89 -16.48
N ASP A 432 -6.10 -23.08 -16.83
CA ASP A 432 -6.49 -23.82 -18.03
C ASP A 432 -6.10 -23.07 -19.32
N TYR A 433 -6.23 -21.73 -19.35
CA TYR A 433 -5.74 -20.91 -20.45
C TYR A 433 -5.68 -19.42 -20.13
N CYS A 434 -4.81 -18.69 -20.85
CA CYS A 434 -4.82 -17.22 -20.88
C CYS A 434 -5.95 -16.70 -21.77
N TRP A 435 -7.12 -16.47 -21.18
CA TRP A 435 -8.28 -15.93 -21.90
C TRP A 435 -8.16 -14.44 -22.20
N PRO A 436 -7.76 -13.57 -21.25
CA PRO A 436 -7.64 -12.14 -21.52
C PRO A 436 -6.50 -11.80 -22.48
N GLY A 437 -6.64 -10.74 -23.27
CA GLY A 437 -5.49 -10.11 -23.94
C GLY A 437 -4.86 -9.06 -23.03
N CYS A 438 -3.53 -8.91 -23.04
CA CYS A 438 -2.80 -7.98 -22.16
C CYS A 438 -3.44 -6.58 -22.11
N LEU A 439 -3.64 -5.97 -23.29
CA LEU A 439 -4.25 -4.65 -23.47
C LEU A 439 -5.68 -4.50 -22.88
N THR A 440 -6.36 -5.58 -22.53
CA THR A 440 -7.76 -5.53 -22.09
C THR A 440 -7.94 -5.51 -20.58
N VAL A 441 -6.89 -5.84 -19.84
CA VAL A 441 -6.97 -6.14 -18.42
C VAL A 441 -6.99 -4.88 -17.55
N MET A 442 -7.74 -4.96 -16.44
CA MET A 442 -7.64 -4.06 -15.30
C MET A 442 -7.86 -4.82 -13.98
N TYR A 443 -7.09 -4.49 -12.93
CA TYR A 443 -7.33 -5.01 -11.57
C TYR A 443 -7.21 -3.93 -10.48
N ASP A 444 -7.78 -4.21 -9.31
CA ASP A 444 -7.79 -3.37 -8.11
C ASP A 444 -6.58 -3.68 -7.22
N SER A 445 -5.55 -2.84 -7.26
CA SER A 445 -4.33 -3.00 -6.45
C SER A 445 -4.57 -2.83 -4.96
N SER A 446 -5.67 -2.20 -4.53
CA SER A 446 -5.99 -2.11 -3.10
C SER A 446 -6.40 -3.46 -2.51
N VAL A 447 -6.69 -4.45 -3.36
CA VAL A 447 -7.06 -5.82 -2.97
C VAL A 447 -5.99 -6.81 -3.42
N VAL A 448 -5.54 -6.69 -4.67
CA VAL A 448 -4.56 -7.62 -5.25
C VAL A 448 -3.14 -7.28 -4.80
N GLY A 449 -2.85 -6.03 -4.47
CA GLY A 449 -1.48 -5.51 -4.32
C GLY A 449 -0.78 -5.37 -5.67
N LEU A 450 0.44 -4.86 -5.65
CA LEU A 450 1.32 -4.91 -6.83
C LEU A 450 1.95 -6.30 -6.96
N ILE A 451 1.69 -6.95 -8.08
CA ILE A 451 2.30 -8.25 -8.40
C ILE A 451 3.71 -8.08 -8.96
N GLN A 452 4.52 -9.13 -8.90
CA GLN A 452 5.80 -9.24 -9.59
C GLN A 452 5.90 -10.64 -10.19
N ILE A 453 6.53 -10.78 -11.34
CA ILE A 453 6.70 -12.07 -12.03
C ILE A 453 8.18 -12.40 -12.25
N PRO A 454 8.55 -13.68 -12.42
CA PRO A 454 9.89 -14.06 -12.86
C PRO A 454 10.25 -13.48 -14.24
N ASP A 455 11.55 -13.35 -14.50
CA ASP A 455 12.04 -12.89 -15.81
C ASP A 455 11.86 -13.98 -16.87
N ILE A 456 10.71 -13.91 -17.57
CA ILE A 456 10.38 -14.78 -18.69
C ILE A 456 10.14 -13.99 -19.97
N LYS A 457 10.75 -14.45 -21.06
CA LYS A 457 10.67 -13.78 -22.37
C LYS A 457 9.26 -13.79 -22.96
N LYS A 458 8.48 -14.84 -22.69
CA LYS A 458 7.14 -15.08 -23.26
C LYS A 458 6.16 -15.48 -22.19
N ASN A 459 4.87 -15.28 -22.48
CA ASN A 459 3.77 -15.52 -21.55
C ASN A 459 3.93 -14.75 -20.23
N ASN A 460 4.65 -13.63 -20.24
CA ASN A 460 4.82 -12.79 -19.07
C ASN A 460 3.48 -12.16 -18.64
N ASP A 461 2.66 -11.70 -19.58
CA ASP A 461 1.28 -11.31 -19.32
C ASP A 461 0.48 -12.45 -18.66
N TYR A 462 0.63 -13.68 -19.15
CA TYR A 462 -0.03 -14.83 -18.55
C TYR A 462 0.42 -15.10 -17.11
N ALA A 463 1.73 -15.06 -16.83
CA ALA A 463 2.26 -15.15 -15.46
C ALA A 463 1.66 -14.07 -14.55
N MET A 464 1.47 -12.85 -15.06
CA MET A 464 0.82 -11.78 -14.30
C MET A 464 -0.63 -12.12 -13.96
N TRP A 465 -1.40 -12.62 -14.92
CA TRP A 465 -2.80 -12.98 -14.68
C TRP A 465 -2.95 -14.18 -13.75
N LEU A 466 -1.99 -15.11 -13.74
CA LEU A 466 -1.95 -16.18 -12.75
C LEU A 466 -1.81 -15.61 -11.34
N GLU A 467 -0.86 -14.71 -11.11
CA GLU A 467 -0.68 -14.02 -9.82
C GLU A 467 -1.92 -13.22 -9.37
N VAL A 468 -2.51 -12.43 -10.27
CA VAL A 468 -3.75 -11.68 -9.95
C VAL A 468 -4.89 -12.65 -9.63
N SER A 469 -5.02 -13.73 -10.42
CA SER A 469 -6.12 -14.68 -10.26
C SER A 469 -6.08 -15.47 -8.95
N LYS A 470 -4.91 -15.53 -8.28
CA LYS A 470 -4.77 -16.14 -6.94
C LYS A 470 -5.57 -15.37 -5.89
N LYS A 471 -5.85 -14.08 -6.15
CA LYS A 471 -6.51 -13.17 -5.21
C LYS A 471 -7.91 -12.73 -5.67
N ALA A 472 -8.21 -12.80 -6.96
CA ALA A 472 -9.52 -12.39 -7.50
C ALA A 472 -9.90 -13.14 -8.77
N ASP A 473 -11.18 -13.53 -8.90
CA ASP A 473 -11.73 -14.02 -10.16
C ASP A 473 -11.79 -12.89 -11.22
N CYS A 474 -11.55 -13.23 -12.49
CA CYS A 474 -11.57 -12.28 -13.61
C CYS A 474 -12.94 -12.25 -14.30
N TYR A 475 -13.48 -11.05 -14.57
CA TYR A 475 -14.80 -10.86 -15.17
C TYR A 475 -14.74 -10.15 -16.52
N PHE A 476 -15.52 -10.63 -17.48
CA PHE A 476 -15.56 -10.07 -18.83
C PHE A 476 -16.62 -8.97 -18.95
N LEU A 477 -16.19 -7.78 -19.37
CA LEU A 477 -17.06 -6.73 -19.90
C LEU A 477 -17.26 -6.99 -21.41
N PRO A 478 -18.47 -7.34 -21.88
CA PRO A 478 -18.73 -7.74 -23.27
C PRO A 478 -18.73 -6.57 -24.27
N GLU A 479 -17.64 -5.83 -24.30
CA GLU A 479 -17.43 -4.65 -25.13
C GLU A 479 -16.02 -4.67 -25.72
N PHE A 480 -15.87 -4.21 -26.96
CA PHE A 480 -14.58 -4.19 -27.66
C PHE A 480 -13.93 -2.83 -27.48
N LEU A 481 -13.11 -2.69 -26.44
CA LEU A 481 -12.57 -1.39 -25.99
C LEU A 481 -11.07 -1.22 -26.27
N ALA A 482 -10.45 -2.17 -26.98
CA ALA A 482 -9.04 -2.13 -27.31
C ALA A 482 -8.78 -2.64 -28.75
N LYS A 483 -7.65 -2.22 -29.32
CA LYS A 483 -7.20 -2.59 -30.66
C LYS A 483 -5.77 -3.15 -30.58
N TYR A 484 -5.65 -4.43 -30.90
CA TYR A 484 -4.41 -5.21 -30.85
C TYR A 484 -3.71 -5.21 -32.21
N ARG A 485 -2.44 -4.80 -32.27
CA ARG A 485 -1.68 -4.71 -33.52
C ARG A 485 -1.02 -6.02 -33.89
N ARG A 486 -1.26 -6.48 -35.12
CA ARG A 486 -0.62 -7.67 -35.69
C ARG A 486 0.20 -7.35 -36.93
N GLY A 487 1.25 -8.16 -37.13
CA GLY A 487 2.02 -8.17 -38.37
C GLY A 487 3.13 -7.12 -38.49
N ARG A 488 3.52 -6.44 -37.40
CA ARG A 488 4.69 -5.54 -37.43
C ARG A 488 6.02 -6.29 -37.39
N SER A 489 7.03 -5.74 -38.06
CA SER A 489 8.42 -6.20 -37.97
C SER A 489 8.94 -6.11 -36.53
N GLY A 490 9.63 -7.15 -36.07
CA GLY A 490 10.10 -7.25 -34.68
C GLY A 490 9.06 -7.73 -33.67
N SER A 491 7.79 -7.93 -34.06
CA SER A 491 6.79 -8.53 -33.17
C SER A 491 7.10 -10.00 -32.92
N VAL A 492 7.18 -10.37 -31.65
CA VAL A 492 7.48 -11.75 -31.24
C VAL A 492 6.19 -12.61 -31.19
N SER A 493 5.03 -12.13 -31.67
CA SER A 493 3.71 -12.74 -31.45
C SER A 493 3.37 -13.92 -32.39
N THR A 494 4.13 -14.14 -33.46
CA THR A 494 3.81 -15.16 -34.49
C THR A 494 4.76 -16.34 -34.43
N HIS A 495 4.26 -17.53 -34.11
CA HIS A 495 5.08 -18.69 -33.81
C HIS A 495 4.49 -20.02 -34.33
N SER A 496 5.38 -20.97 -34.61
CA SER A 496 5.00 -22.35 -34.88
C SER A 496 4.39 -23.01 -33.63
N ILE A 497 3.59 -24.06 -33.81
CA ILE A 497 2.99 -24.83 -32.70
C ILE A 497 4.07 -25.36 -31.74
N LYS A 498 5.21 -25.84 -32.27
CA LYS A 498 6.35 -26.31 -31.46
C LYS A 498 6.89 -25.22 -30.54
N THR A 499 7.02 -24.01 -31.06
CA THR A 499 7.50 -22.85 -30.30
C THR A 499 6.50 -22.47 -29.20
N MET A 500 5.19 -22.50 -29.48
CA MET A 500 4.16 -22.24 -28.47
C MET A 500 4.19 -23.26 -27.31
N ILE A 501 4.32 -24.55 -27.62
CA ILE A 501 4.47 -25.61 -26.60
C ILE A 501 5.67 -25.33 -25.70
N GLY A 502 6.82 -24.97 -26.28
CA GLY A 502 8.02 -24.63 -25.52
C GLY A 502 7.80 -23.46 -24.56
N TRP A 503 7.14 -22.39 -25.00
CA TRP A 503 6.87 -21.23 -24.14
C TRP A 503 5.84 -21.51 -23.04
N HIS A 504 4.81 -22.31 -23.31
CA HIS A 504 3.89 -22.76 -22.26
C HIS A 504 4.59 -23.66 -21.24
N TYR A 505 5.45 -24.57 -21.67
CA TYR A 505 6.22 -25.41 -20.76
C TYR A 505 7.11 -24.55 -19.84
N LYS A 506 7.80 -23.56 -20.39
CA LYS A 506 8.64 -22.64 -19.61
C LYS A 506 7.85 -21.81 -18.61
N LEU A 507 6.65 -21.36 -18.96
CA LEU A 507 5.77 -20.67 -18.01
C LEU A 507 5.55 -21.54 -16.76
N TRP A 508 5.12 -22.78 -16.95
CA TRP A 508 4.82 -23.67 -15.82
C TRP A 508 6.07 -24.10 -15.06
N HIS A 509 7.13 -24.46 -15.78
CA HIS A 509 8.33 -25.02 -15.18
C HIS A 509 9.25 -23.96 -14.57
N GLU A 510 9.55 -22.88 -15.30
CA GLU A 510 10.49 -21.85 -14.88
C GLU A 510 9.80 -20.76 -14.05
N ALA A 511 8.57 -20.34 -14.41
CA ALA A 511 7.89 -19.24 -13.72
C ALA A 511 7.06 -19.68 -12.52
N GLU A 512 6.22 -20.71 -12.67
CA GLU A 512 5.40 -21.24 -11.56
C GLU A 512 6.14 -22.30 -10.71
N GLY A 513 7.35 -22.71 -11.10
CA GLY A 513 8.18 -23.67 -10.36
C GLY A 513 7.60 -25.09 -10.31
N GLU A 514 6.73 -25.45 -11.26
CA GLU A 514 6.11 -26.77 -11.30
C GLU A 514 7.11 -27.86 -11.76
N ASN A 515 6.91 -29.09 -11.28
CA ASN A 515 7.68 -30.23 -11.80
C ASN A 515 7.37 -30.51 -13.29
N ALA A 516 8.23 -31.27 -13.94
CA ALA A 516 8.15 -31.51 -15.38
C ALA A 516 6.83 -32.17 -15.83
N ILE A 517 6.28 -33.10 -15.04
CA ILE A 517 5.04 -33.81 -15.38
C ILE A 517 3.86 -32.83 -15.35
N GLN A 518 3.76 -32.05 -14.27
CA GLN A 518 2.72 -31.05 -14.10
C GLN A 518 2.82 -29.96 -15.17
N SER A 519 4.03 -29.52 -15.50
CA SER A 519 4.30 -28.54 -16.55
C SER A 519 3.87 -29.03 -17.93
N LEU A 520 4.15 -30.29 -18.27
CA LEU A 520 3.69 -30.90 -19.53
C LEU A 520 2.17 -31.02 -19.58
N TRP A 521 1.54 -31.44 -18.47
CA TRP A 521 0.09 -31.55 -18.39
C TRP A 521 -0.60 -30.19 -18.60
N ASN A 522 -0.18 -29.17 -17.86
CA ASN A 522 -0.74 -27.82 -17.99
C ASN A 522 -0.47 -27.23 -19.38
N THR A 523 0.71 -27.48 -19.97
CA THR A 523 1.02 -27.11 -21.35
C THR A 523 0.04 -27.75 -22.35
N GLY A 524 -0.17 -29.07 -22.27
CA GLY A 524 -1.10 -29.77 -23.17
C GLY A 524 -2.52 -29.23 -23.05
N LYS A 525 -2.98 -28.99 -21.82
CA LYS A 525 -4.28 -28.39 -21.54
C LYS A 525 -4.40 -26.97 -22.12
N ASN A 526 -3.37 -26.14 -21.99
CA ASN A 526 -3.35 -24.81 -22.60
C ASN A 526 -3.48 -24.89 -24.12
N MET A 527 -2.81 -25.83 -24.79
CA MET A 527 -2.91 -25.98 -26.25
C MET A 527 -4.34 -26.32 -26.69
N VAL A 528 -5.00 -27.24 -25.98
CA VAL A 528 -6.41 -27.62 -26.27
C VAL A 528 -7.35 -26.43 -26.03
N CYS A 529 -7.21 -25.73 -24.91
CA CYS A 529 -8.04 -24.57 -24.61
C CYS A 529 -7.79 -23.40 -25.57
N GLY A 530 -6.57 -23.24 -26.08
CA GLY A 530 -6.25 -22.25 -27.11
C GLY A 530 -6.96 -22.50 -28.44
N LEU A 531 -7.06 -23.75 -28.87
CA LEU A 531 -7.87 -24.13 -30.04
C LEU A 531 -9.35 -23.85 -29.80
N TYR A 532 -9.86 -24.16 -28.60
CA TYR A 532 -11.23 -23.84 -28.22
C TYR A 532 -11.49 -22.32 -28.24
N LYS A 533 -10.58 -21.51 -27.69
CA LYS A 533 -10.68 -20.04 -27.71
C LYS A 533 -10.76 -19.53 -29.15
N LYS A 534 -9.90 -20.03 -30.03
CA LYS A 534 -9.88 -19.65 -31.45
C LYS A 534 -11.23 -19.93 -32.12
N ASN A 535 -11.82 -21.08 -31.87
CA ASN A 535 -13.09 -21.47 -32.52
C ASN A 535 -14.31 -20.77 -31.92
N ARG A 536 -14.29 -20.45 -30.63
CA ARG A 536 -15.48 -19.99 -29.90
C ARG A 536 -15.57 -18.48 -29.73
N TYR A 537 -14.43 -17.81 -29.61
CA TYR A 537 -14.35 -16.42 -29.15
C TYR A 537 -13.67 -15.47 -30.14
N VAL A 538 -13.07 -15.98 -31.21
CA VAL A 538 -12.59 -15.17 -32.33
C VAL A 538 -13.68 -15.11 -33.39
N ILE A 539 -14.15 -13.90 -33.67
CA ILE A 539 -15.10 -13.61 -34.75
C ILE A 539 -14.26 -12.95 -35.84
N SER A 540 -14.14 -13.60 -36.99
CA SER A 540 -13.34 -13.16 -38.14
C SER A 540 -14.23 -12.83 -39.33
#